data_AF-A0A8T4FQH9-F1
#
_entry.id   AF-A0A8T4FQH9-F1
#
_cell.length_a   1.000
_cell.length_b   1.000
_cell.length_c   1.000
_cell.angle_alpha   90.00
_cell.angle_beta   90.00
_cell.angle_gamma   90.00
#
_symmetry.space_group_name_H-M   'P 1'
#
loop_
_entity.id
_entity.type
_entity.pdbx_description
1 polymer ?
#
loop_
_entity_poly.entity_id
_entity_poly.type
_entity_poly.pdbx_seq_one_letter_code
_entity_poly.pdbx_strand_id
1 'polypeptide(L)' 'MEPDKILIDIRTCDLKMSQLMAEIQRLQAEYPDYEIFLDGDAYAIVGRRRKARWDAAVPPSVSTIPTTRTSGSPTGAS' A
#
# COMPACT_ATOMS: atom_id res chain seq x y z
N MET A 1 -4.31 -17.90 -13.63
CA MET A 1 -4.37 -16.85 -12.60
C MET A 1 -4.30 -17.61 -11.30
N GLU A 2 -3.25 -17.43 -10.49
CA GLU A 2 -3.23 -18.09 -9.18
C GLU A 2 -4.42 -17.58 -8.36
N PRO A 3 -5.16 -18.47 -7.68
CA PRO A 3 -6.29 -18.09 -6.86
C PRO A 3 -5.82 -17.28 -5.65
N ASP A 4 -6.66 -16.36 -5.18
CA ASP A 4 -6.40 -15.61 -3.95
C ASP A 4 -6.28 -16.58 -2.77
N LYS A 5 -5.23 -16.39 -1.96
CA LYS A 5 -4.97 -17.25 -0.82
C LYS A 5 -5.51 -16.60 0.44
N ILE A 6 -6.44 -17.28 1.10
CA ILE A 6 -6.89 -16.87 2.44
C ILE A 6 -5.74 -17.15 3.42
N LEU A 7 -5.24 -16.09 4.06
CA LEU A 7 -4.16 -16.16 5.03
C LEU A 7 -4.70 -16.21 6.46
N ILE A 8 -5.74 -15.41 6.74
CA ILE A 8 -6.39 -15.35 8.06
C ILE A 8 -7.89 -15.20 7.86
N ASP A 9 -8.70 -16.11 8.41
CA ASP A 9 -10.15 -15.92 8.51
C ASP A 9 -10.47 -15.21 9.83
N ILE A 10 -10.96 -13.97 9.73
CA ILE A 10 -11.22 -13.09 10.87
C ILE A 10 -12.39 -13.61 11.70
N ARG A 11 -13.32 -14.38 11.12
CA ARG A 11 -14.49 -14.92 11.84
C ARG A 11 -14.10 -15.99 12.85
N THR A 12 -13.02 -16.71 12.56
CA THR A 12 -12.48 -17.76 13.42
C THR A 12 -11.34 -17.29 14.30
N CYS A 13 -10.86 -16.07 14.09
CA CYS A 13 -9.72 -15.53 14.80
C CYS A 13 -10.21 -14.57 15.89
N ASP A 14 -9.93 -14.88 17.15
CA ASP A 14 -10.25 -14.02 18.31
C ASP A 14 -9.29 -12.81 18.42
N LEU A 15 -8.69 -12.40 17.30
CA LEU A 15 -7.74 -11.30 17.26
C LEU A 15 -8.47 -9.96 17.25
N LYS A 16 -8.01 -9.05 18.10
CA LYS A 16 -8.46 -7.65 18.04
C LYS A 16 -7.93 -6.98 16.78
N MET A 17 -8.64 -5.97 16.29
CA MET A 17 -8.22 -5.19 15.11
C MET A 17 -6.78 -4.67 15.19
N SER A 18 -6.31 -4.27 16.38
CA SER A 18 -4.91 -3.84 16.57
C SER A 18 -3.89 -4.97 16.33
N GLN A 19 -4.20 -6.19 16.75
CA GLN A 19 -3.37 -7.37 16.51
C GLN A 19 -3.46 -7.81 15.05
N LEU A 20 -4.65 -7.70 14.45
CA LEU A 20 -4.86 -7.97 13.04
C LEU A 20 -3.96 -7.08 12.16
N MET A 21 -3.87 -5.78 12.47
CA MET A 21 -3.00 -4.85 11.74
C MET A 21 -1.51 -5.17 11.91
N ALA A 22 -1.09 -5.59 13.10
CA ALA A 22 0.28 -6.05 13.34
C ALA A 22 0.60 -7.32 12.53
N GLU A 23 -0.35 -8.25 12.44
CA GLU A 23 -0.19 -9.47 11.68
C GLU A 23 -0.15 -9.20 10.16
N ILE A 24 -0.95 -8.26 9.67
CA ILE A 24 -0.88 -7.80 8.27
C ILE A 24 0.53 -7.27 7.96
N GLN A 25 1.12 -6.45 8.82
CA GLN A 25 2.50 -5.96 8.62
C GLN A 25 3.52 -7.10 8.61
N ARG A 26 3.36 -8.08 9.50
CA ARG A 26 4.21 -9.28 9.55
C ARG A 26 4.11 -10.07 8.24
N LEU A 27 2.89 -10.28 7.74
CA LEU A 27 2.63 -11.00 6.49
C LEU A 27 3.15 -10.25 5.26
N GLN A 28 3.06 -8.92 5.23
CA GLN A 28 3.64 -8.13 4.14
C GLN A 28 5.17 -8.22 4.11
N ALA A 29 5.82 -8.32 5.28
CA ALA A 29 7.26 -8.53 5.36
C ALA A 29 7.67 -9.97 4.98
N GLU A 30 6.85 -10.97 5.33
CA GLU A 30 7.09 -12.38 5.01
C GLU A 30 6.83 -12.70 3.53
N TYR A 31 5.86 -12.02 2.91
CA TYR A 31 5.43 -12.23 1.52
C TYR A 31 5.52 -10.93 0.70
N PRO A 32 6.73 -10.42 0.39
CA PRO A 32 6.90 -9.15 -0.35
C PRO A 32 6.35 -9.21 -1.79
N ASP A 33 6.28 -10.41 -2.36
CA ASP A 33 5.75 -10.67 -3.71
C ASP A 33 4.21 -10.79 -3.73
N TYR A 34 3.56 -10.71 -2.58
CA TYR A 34 2.11 -10.77 -2.44
C TYR A 34 1.57 -9.41 -2.01
N GLU A 35 0.38 -9.10 -2.51
CA GLU A 35 -0.44 -8.01 -2.04
C GLU A 35 -1.40 -8.56 -0.98
N ILE A 36 -1.19 -8.13 0.26
CA ILE A 36 -1.97 -8.57 1.42
C ILE A 36 -3.03 -7.51 1.68
N PHE A 37 -4.31 -7.89 1.64
CA PHE A 37 -5.42 -6.99 1.89
C PHE A 37 -6.54 -7.68 2.67
N LEU A 38 -7.43 -6.88 3.23
CA LEU A 38 -8.61 -7.35 3.94
C LEU A 38 -9.79 -7.41 2.98
N ASP A 39 -10.35 -8.60 2.81
CA ASP A 39 -11.56 -8.84 2.03
C ASP A 39 -12.79 -8.76 2.95
N GLY A 40 -13.62 -7.75 2.69
CA GLY A 40 -14.84 -7.49 3.45
C GLY A 40 -15.97 -8.47 3.17
N ASP A 41 -15.97 -9.13 2.01
CA ASP A 41 -16.99 -10.11 1.64
C ASP A 41 -16.67 -11.47 2.27
N ALA A 42 -15.39 -11.86 2.22
CA ALA A 42 -14.91 -13.09 2.83
C ALA A 42 -14.69 -12.98 4.36
N TYR A 43 -14.68 -11.77 4.92
CA TYR A 43 -14.24 -11.49 6.29
C TYR A 43 -12.86 -12.11 6.58
N ALA A 44 -11.91 -11.92 5.67
CA ALA A 44 -10.61 -12.58 5.73
C ALA A 44 -9.48 -11.67 5.24
N ILE A 45 -8.27 -11.89 5.74
CA ILE A 45 -7.05 -11.36 5.12
C ILE A 45 -6.67 -12.33 4.01
N VAL A 46 -6.54 -11.78 2.81
CA VAL A 46 -6.19 -12.51 1.60
C VAL A 46 -4.88 -11.99 1.03
N GLY A 47 -4.07 -12.92 0.53
CA GLY A 47 -2.86 -12.65 -0.21
C GLY A 47 -3.09 -12.96 -1.68
N ARG A 48 -2.95 -11.94 -2.54
CA ARG A 48 -2.93 -12.12 -3.99
C ARG A 48 -1.51 -11.96 -4.49
N ARG A 49 -1.04 -12.85 -5.35
CA ARG A 49 0.29 -12.70 -5.94
C ARG A 49 0.33 -11.38 -6.71
N ARG A 50 1.31 -10.53 -6.41
CA ARG A 50 1.50 -9.29 -7.13
C ARG A 50 1.84 -9.68 -8.57
N LYS A 51 0.88 -9.48 -9.49
CA LYS A 51 1.23 -9.44 -10.91
C LYS A 51 2.28 -8.35 -10.99
N ALA A 52 3.50 -8.68 -11.44
CA ALA A 52 4.52 -7.71 -11.75
C ALA A 52 3.82 -6.63 -12.59
N ARG A 53 3.50 -5.52 -11.95
CA ARG A 53 2.94 -4.37 -12.65
C ARG A 53 4.08 -3.98 -13.59
N TRP A 54 3.75 -3.49 -14.77
CA TRP A 54 4.73 -2.82 -15.63
C TRP A 54 5.33 -1.54 -14.96
N ASP A 55 5.36 -1.45 -13.62
CA ASP A 55 6.00 -0.43 -12.80
C ASP A 55 7.48 -0.71 -12.56
N ALA A 56 8.20 -1.12 -13.61
CA ALA A 56 9.62 -0.79 -13.70
C ALA A 56 9.84 0.72 -14.01
N ALA A 57 8.77 1.52 -14.09
CA ALA A 57 8.80 2.92 -14.51
C ALA A 57 8.40 3.95 -13.43
N VAL A 58 8.08 3.56 -12.20
CA VAL A 58 7.93 4.53 -11.09
C VAL A 58 9.08 4.35 -10.12
N PRO A 59 10.20 5.11 -10.29
CA PRO A 59 11.22 5.16 -9.26
C PRO A 59 10.61 5.70 -7.95
N PRO A 60 11.20 5.36 -6.78
CA PRO A 60 10.81 5.95 -5.49
C PRO A 60 11.19 7.44 -5.48
N SER A 61 10.36 8.26 -6.09
CA SER A 61 10.40 9.70 -5.99
C SER A 61 9.00 10.20 -6.23
N VAL A 62 8.29 10.45 -5.13
CA VAL A 62 7.63 11.73 -4.88
C VAL A 62 7.05 11.65 -3.46
N SER A 63 7.72 12.35 -2.55
CA SER A 63 7.04 13.17 -1.56
C SER A 63 7.90 14.39 -1.24
N THR A 64 8.17 15.18 -2.28
CA THR A 64 8.44 16.61 -2.09
C THR A 64 7.37 17.33 -2.89
N ILE A 65 6.38 17.86 -2.19
CA ILE A 65 5.34 18.73 -2.73
C ILE A 65 6.04 20.02 -3.16
N PRO A 66 6.04 20.42 -4.46
CA PRO A 66 6.48 21.75 -4.83
C PRO A 66 5.33 22.73 -4.54
N THR A 67 5.44 23.46 -3.41
CA THR A 67 4.62 24.65 -3.19
C THR A 67 4.99 25.70 -4.24
N THR A 68 4.16 25.84 -5.27
CA THR A 68 4.23 26.95 -6.23
C THR A 68 3.23 28.03 -5.83
N ARG A 69 3.76 29.21 -5.45
CA ARG A 69 3.08 30.52 -5.41
C ARG A 69 4.16 31.56 -5.11
N THR A 70 4.42 32.63 -5.83
CA THR A 70 3.83 33.26 -7.01
C THR A 70 4.88 34.24 -7.56
N SER A 71 4.90 34.36 -8.88
CA SER A 71 5.55 35.40 -9.67
C SER A 71 5.33 36.83 -9.18
N GLY A 72 6.41 37.60 -9.07
CA GLY A 72 6.42 39.06 -9.09
C GLY A 72 7.67 39.56 -9.79
N SER A 73 7.58 39.79 -11.11
CA SER A 73 8.60 40.46 -11.93
C SER A 73 8.37 41.99 -11.93
N PRO A 74 9.16 42.78 -12.69
CA PRO A 74 10.48 43.32 -12.41
C PRO A 74 10.42 44.88 -12.32
N THR A 75 11.50 45.60 -12.64
CA THR A 75 11.69 47.08 -12.75
C THR A 75 12.30 47.68 -11.47
N GLY A 76 13.41 48.41 -11.44
CA GLY A 76 14.25 49.05 -12.45
C GLY A 76 14.86 50.31 -11.79
N ALA A 77 16.11 50.64 -12.15
CA ALA A 77 16.76 51.95 -12.00
C ALA A 77 16.89 52.60 -10.60
N SER A 78 18.10 52.69 -10.07
CA SER A 78 19.03 53.84 -10.25
C SER A 78 20.34 53.60 -9.51
#